data_AF-A0A2G8LNJ0-F1
#
_entry.id   AF-A0A2G8LNJ0-F1
#
_cell.length_a   1.000
_cell.length_b   1.000
_cell.length_c   1.000
_cell.angle_alpha   90.00
_cell.angle_beta   90.00
_cell.angle_gamma   90.00
#
_symmetry.space_group_name_H-M   'P 1'
#
loop_
_entity.id
_entity.type
_entity.pdbx_description
1 polymer ?
#
loop_
_entity_poly.entity_id
_entity_poly.type
_entity_poly.pdbx_seq_one_letter_code
_entity_poly.pdbx_strand_id
1 'polypeptide(L)'
;MTIQQEDAAKLWKCIHKGGIEDGVLSEEVADYRQALESHFFVHFKIHLSAMTLKRIGTPLACVGNEGRLKILMSSGVRTVLYHLTEVVLENAGHIA
;
A
#
# COMPACT_ATOMS: atom_id res chain seq x y z
N MET A 1 2.71 1.08 -18.86
CA MET A 1 1.59 1.89 -18.31
C MET A 1 1.99 2.30 -16.91
N THR A 2 2.17 3.60 -16.68
CA THR A 2 2.69 4.13 -15.42
C THR A 2 1.71 5.17 -14.90
N ILE A 3 1.30 5.06 -13.63
CA ILE A 3 0.50 6.09 -12.98
C ILE A 3 1.42 7.25 -12.66
N GLN A 4 1.05 8.46 -13.06
CA GLN A 4 1.77 9.65 -12.63
C GLN A 4 1.54 9.87 -11.14
N GLN A 5 2.62 10.04 -10.39
CA GLN A 5 2.55 10.21 -8.93
C GLN A 5 1.63 11.38 -8.53
N GLU A 6 1.63 12.45 -9.32
CA GLU A 6 0.82 13.64 -9.09
C GLU A 6 -0.69 13.34 -9.13
N ASP A 7 -1.13 12.50 -10.06
CA ASP A 7 -2.54 12.18 -10.23
C ASP A 7 -3.01 11.22 -9.13
N ALA A 8 -2.17 10.26 -8.76
CA ALA A 8 -2.39 9.41 -7.58
C ALA A 8 -2.52 10.24 -6.29
N ALA A 9 -1.70 11.29 -6.15
CA ALA A 9 -1.72 12.18 -4.99
C ALA A 9 -2.97 13.09 -4.98
N LYS A 10 -3.41 13.60 -6.13
CA LYS A 10 -4.67 14.36 -6.25
C LYS A 10 -5.86 13.50 -5.83
N LEU A 11 -5.92 12.26 -6.32
CA LEU A 11 -6.97 11.32 -5.96
C LEU A 11 -6.99 11.05 -4.45
N TRP A 12 -5.80 10.83 -3.85
CA TRP A 12 -5.69 10.61 -2.41
C TRP A 12 -6.24 11.80 -1.61
N LYS A 13 -5.90 13.04 -2.01
CA LYS A 13 -6.40 14.26 -1.36
C LYS A 13 -7.92 14.44 -1.41
N CYS A 14 -8.60 13.84 -2.40
CA CYS A 14 -10.07 13.88 -2.46
C CYS A 14 -10.73 12.93 -1.46
N ILE A 15 -10.03 11.85 -1.09
CA ILE A 15 -10.56 10.79 -0.22
C ILE A 15 -10.14 11.02 1.22
N HIS A 16 -8.86 11.36 1.44
CA HIS A 16 -8.31 11.56 2.76
C HIS A 16 -8.76 12.90 3.33
N LYS A 17 -9.60 12.86 4.36
CA LYS A 17 -10.26 14.06 4.92
C LYS A 17 -9.49 14.69 6.08
N GLY A 18 -8.29 14.18 6.40
CA GLY A 18 -7.38 14.76 7.39
C GLY A 18 -7.92 14.83 8.81
N GLY A 19 -8.90 13.98 9.14
CA GLY A 19 -9.62 14.01 10.42
C GLY A 19 -8.96 13.22 11.55
N ILE A 20 -7.91 12.45 11.27
CA ILE A 20 -7.14 11.69 12.26
C ILE A 20 -5.70 12.17 12.18
N GLU A 21 -5.16 12.66 13.30
CA GLU A 21 -3.74 13.02 13.38
C GLU A 21 -2.89 11.80 12.99
N ASP A 22 -2.18 11.91 11.88
CA ASP A 22 -1.26 10.91 11.30
C ASP A 22 -1.85 9.51 11.02
N GLY A 23 -3.16 9.35 11.06
CA GLY A 23 -3.85 8.08 10.82
C GLY A 23 -4.49 7.98 9.43
N VAL A 24 -4.42 6.79 8.83
CA VAL A 24 -5.18 6.44 7.63
C VAL A 24 -6.25 5.43 8.00
N LEU A 25 -7.51 5.73 7.68
CA LEU A 25 -8.64 4.82 7.91
C LEU A 25 -8.65 3.69 6.88
N SER A 26 -9.07 2.50 7.32
CA SER A 26 -9.25 1.36 6.42
C SER A 26 -10.26 1.66 5.30
N GLU A 27 -11.31 2.40 5.64
CA GLU A 27 -12.33 2.86 4.69
C GLU A 27 -11.74 3.80 3.63
N GLU A 28 -10.86 4.73 4.03
CA GLU A 28 -10.18 5.63 3.09
C GLU A 28 -9.29 4.86 2.11
N VAL A 29 -8.61 3.80 2.59
CA VAL A 29 -7.81 2.92 1.73
C VAL A 29 -8.71 2.14 0.76
N ALA A 30 -9.86 1.65 1.24
CA ALA A 30 -10.82 0.93 0.39
C ALA A 30 -11.39 1.83 -0.71
N ASP A 31 -11.78 3.05 -0.37
CA ASP A 31 -12.27 4.06 -1.32
C ASP A 31 -11.20 4.43 -2.36
N TYR A 32 -9.95 4.60 -1.90
CA TYR A 32 -8.81 4.87 -2.78
C TYR A 32 -8.54 3.73 -3.77
N ARG A 33 -8.56 2.49 -3.28
CA ARG A 33 -8.41 1.30 -4.12
C ARG A 33 -9.53 1.22 -5.16
N GLN A 34 -10.78 1.44 -4.75
CA GLN A 34 -11.93 1.38 -5.64
C GLN A 34 -11.86 2.47 -6.73
N ALA A 35 -11.44 3.68 -6.39
CA ALA A 35 -11.31 4.76 -7.36
C ALA A 35 -10.21 4.46 -8.39
N LEU A 36 -9.06 3.91 -7.95
CA LEU A 36 -8.01 3.45 -8.85
C LEU A 36 -8.51 2.35 -9.78
N GLU A 37 -9.19 1.34 -9.24
CA GLU A 37 -9.71 0.22 -10.03
C GLU A 37 -10.72 0.68 -11.08
N SER A 38 -11.64 1.58 -10.72
CA SER A 38 -12.59 2.17 -11.65
C SER A 38 -11.89 2.96 -12.76
N HIS A 39 -10.91 3.80 -12.43
CA HIS A 39 -10.16 4.59 -13.43
C HIS A 39 -9.42 3.68 -14.42
N PHE A 40 -8.74 2.65 -13.90
CA PHE A 40 -8.00 1.70 -14.73
C PHE A 40 -8.92 0.90 -15.64
N PHE A 41 -10.08 0.48 -15.12
CA PHE A 41 -11.03 -0.25 -15.93
C PHE A 41 -11.64 0.62 -17.04
N VAL A 42 -11.94 1.90 -16.77
CA VAL A 42 -12.48 2.81 -17.78
C VAL A 42 -11.52 2.98 -18.95
N HIS A 43 -10.25 3.25 -18.67
CA HIS A 43 -9.26 3.58 -19.71
C HIS A 43 -8.60 2.36 -20.34
N PHE A 44 -8.29 1.33 -19.56
CA PHE A 44 -7.49 0.20 -19.99
C PHE A 44 -8.26 -1.12 -20.05
N LYS A 45 -9.50 -1.16 -19.54
CA LYS A 45 -10.32 -2.39 -19.42
C LYS A 45 -9.62 -3.47 -18.60
N ILE A 46 -8.86 -3.05 -17.59
CA ILE A 46 -8.13 -3.93 -16.67
C ILE A 46 -8.82 -3.92 -15.31
N HIS A 47 -9.09 -5.10 -14.78
CA HIS A 47 -9.45 -5.30 -13.37
C HIS A 47 -8.16 -5.42 -12.56
N LEU A 48 -7.82 -4.38 -11.77
CA LEU A 48 -6.61 -4.39 -10.95
C LEU A 48 -6.61 -5.55 -9.95
N SER A 49 -7.78 -5.89 -9.41
CA SER A 49 -7.98 -7.05 -8.52
C SER A 49 -7.66 -8.40 -9.17
N ALA A 50 -7.75 -8.51 -10.50
CA ALA A 50 -7.41 -9.73 -11.23
C ALA A 50 -5.91 -9.87 -11.52
N MET A 51 -5.11 -8.83 -11.25
CA MET A 51 -3.67 -8.84 -11.48
C MET A 51 -2.91 -9.41 -10.29
N THR A 52 -1.78 -10.07 -10.56
CA THR A 52 -0.89 -10.52 -9.49
C THR A 52 0.06 -9.41 -9.06
N LEU A 53 0.02 -9.04 -7.78
CA LEU A 53 0.99 -8.12 -7.19
C LEU A 53 2.38 -8.77 -7.15
N LYS A 54 3.30 -8.28 -7.97
CA LYS A 54 4.67 -8.82 -8.06
C LYS A 54 5.64 -8.17 -7.09
N ARG A 55 5.45 -6.89 -6.78
CA ARG A 55 6.37 -6.10 -5.95
C ARG A 55 5.67 -4.89 -5.37
N ILE A 56 6.00 -4.58 -4.12
CA ILE A 56 5.65 -3.33 -3.45
C ILE A 56 6.95 -2.63 -3.06
N GLY A 57 7.02 -1.32 -3.30
CA GLY A 57 8.16 -0.50 -2.91
C GLY A 57 7.70 0.77 -2.22
N THR A 58 8.30 1.06 -1.07
CA THR A 58 8.24 2.35 -0.38
C THR A 58 9.64 2.94 -0.33
N PRO A 59 9.81 4.22 0.07
CA PRO A 59 11.14 4.79 0.28
C PRO A 59 11.97 4.00 1.32
N LEU A 60 11.34 3.36 2.30
CA LEU A 60 12.03 2.62 3.36
C LEU A 60 12.43 1.20 2.92
N ALA A 61 11.55 0.50 2.19
CA ALA A 61 11.77 -0.89 1.83
C ALA A 61 11.02 -1.32 0.57
N CYS A 62 11.51 -2.38 -0.06
CA CYS A 62 10.88 -3.03 -1.20
C CYS A 62 10.75 -4.52 -0.91
N VAL A 63 9.57 -5.08 -1.19
CA VAL A 63 9.29 -6.51 -1.08
C VAL A 63 8.77 -7.02 -2.42
N GLY A 64 9.33 -8.15 -2.87
CA GLY A 64 8.88 -8.84 -4.06
C GLY A 64 8.21 -10.18 -3.74
N ASN A 65 7.49 -10.73 -4.71
CA ASN A 65 6.83 -12.03 -4.58
C ASN A 65 7.81 -13.22 -4.51
N GLU A 66 9.10 -12.98 -4.70
CA GLU A 66 10.20 -13.93 -4.48
C GLU A 66 10.58 -14.13 -3.01
N GLY A 67 9.84 -13.51 -2.07
CA GLY A 67 10.09 -13.62 -0.62
C GLY A 67 11.30 -12.82 -0.14
N ARG A 68 11.82 -11.89 -0.95
CA ARG A 68 12.97 -11.05 -0.60
C ARG A 68 12.51 -9.67 -0.17
N LEU A 69 12.94 -9.27 1.02
CA LEU A 69 12.82 -7.91 1.54
C LEU A 69 14.16 -7.16 1.33
N LYS A 70 14.09 -5.95 0.78
CA LYS A 70 15.22 -5.03 0.67
C LYS A 70 14.91 -3.77 1.47
N ILE A 71 15.77 -3.41 2.41
CA ILE A 71 15.68 -2.14 3.14
C ILE A 71 16.54 -1.12 2.40
N LEU A 72 15.93 -0.02 2.00
CA LEU A 72 16.55 0.98 1.12
C LEU A 72 17.19 2.14 1.90
N MET A 73 16.80 2.33 3.17
CA MET A 73 17.36 3.35 4.06
C MET A 73 17.86 2.71 5.36
N SER A 74 19.13 2.95 5.72
CA SER A 74 19.72 2.44 6.96
C SER A 74 18.99 2.93 8.22
N SER A 75 18.54 4.19 8.21
CA SER A 75 17.71 4.77 9.29
C SER A 75 16.35 4.09 9.44
N GLY A 76 15.82 3.48 8.38
CA GLY A 76 14.52 2.80 8.35
C GLY A 76 14.53 1.37 8.87
N VAL A 77 15.70 0.78 9.13
CA VAL A 77 15.84 -0.65 9.49
C VAL A 77 15.01 -0.99 10.72
N ARG A 78 15.12 -0.19 11.78
CA ARG A 78 14.39 -0.43 13.04
C ARG A 78 12.87 -0.38 12.82
N THR A 79 12.39 0.62 12.08
CA THR A 79 10.96 0.80 11.77
C THR A 79 10.41 -0.37 10.97
N VAL A 80 11.13 -0.81 9.94
CA VAL A 80 10.71 -1.96 9.12
C VAL A 80 10.63 -3.24 9.96
N LEU A 81 11.65 -3.51 10.79
CA LEU A 81 11.66 -4.70 11.66
C LEU A 81 10.57 -4.64 12.74
N TYR A 82 10.29 -3.46 13.28
CA TYR A 82 9.19 -3.25 14.23
C TYR A 82 7.85 -3.64 13.61
N HIS A 83 7.50 -3.07 12.45
CA HIS A 83 6.22 -3.38 11.79
C HIS A 83 6.10 -4.84 11.35
N LEU A 84 7.20 -5.47 10.89
CA LEU A 84 7.17 -6.91 10.58
C LEU A 84 6.86 -7.76 11.82
N THR A 85 7.41 -7.37 12.97
CA THR A 85 7.18 -8.08 14.23
C THR A 85 5.74 -7.88 14.71
N GLU A 86 5.25 -6.65 14.65
CA GLU A 86 3.87 -6.28 14.99
C GLU A 86 2.85 -7.08 14.18
N VAL A 87 3.00 -7.13 12.85
CA VAL A 87 2.13 -7.91 11.95
C VAL A 87 2.19 -9.41 12.26
N VAL A 88 3.37 -9.95 12.62
CA VAL A 88 3.48 -11.37 13.00
C VAL A 88 2.73 -11.64 14.30
N LEU A 89 2.83 -10.75 15.29
CA LEU A 89 2.13 -10.90 16.57
C LEU A 89 0.61 -10.80 16.41
N GLU A 90 0.12 -9.85 15.62
CA GLU A 90 -1.30 -9.73 15.28
C GLU A 90 -1.84 -11.00 14.62
N ASN A 91 -1.08 -11.56 13.67
CA ASN A 91 -1.49 -12.77 12.96
C ASN A 91 -1.31 -14.06 13.78
N ALA A 92 -0.34 -14.12 14.70
CA ALA A 92 -0.13 -15.27 15.57
C ALA A 92 -1.31 -15.48 16.55
N GLY A 93 -1.97 -14.40 16.98
CA GLY A 93 -3.20 -14.47 17.78
C GLY A 93 -4.41 -15.06 17.06
N HIS A 94 -4.37 -15.17 15.72
CA HIS A 94 -5.45 -15.75 14.91
C HIS A 94 -5.25 -17.25 14.58
N ILE A 95 -4.15 -17.87 15.03
CA ILE A 95 -3.79 -19.28 14.76
C ILE A 95 -3.91 -20.15 16.04
N ALA A 96 -4.29 -19.57 17.18
CA ALA A 96 -4.54 -20.28 18.44
C ALA A 96 -6.03 -20.57 18.68
#